data_AF-A0A6V8F181-F1
#
_entry.id   AF-A0A6V8F181-F1
#
_cell.length_a   1.000
_cell.length_b   1.000
_cell.length_c   1.000
_cell.angle_alpha   90.00
_cell.angle_beta   90.00
_cell.angle_gamma   90.00
#
_symmetry.space_group_name_H-M   'P 1'
#
loop_
_entity.id
_entity.type
_entity.pdbx_description
1 polymer ?
#
loop_
_entity_poly.entity_id
_entity_poly.type
_entity_poly.pdbx_seq_one_letter_code
_entity_poly.pdbx_strand_id
1 'polypeptide(L)'
;MQKQVEMLNKHIDFLKSLDTEEFYNKDEDAVCSYARDTVQEIVLLGTDATSELIGLLQTEFTWSCFFALTVFRQTKDPSAVPAILAFLRKESDDSMANEEAMFALQDIGDPAIEPLIENLEEDFDNKKYNTYLVGALTGIIGPAPYDFMVTITKDFISKPWRYKGWFHIEDFTYNFVKQERTDTIPLLAQVLETKGLTSAERREIEETIRALKDPEGYEKEIEETAEELSEATQTNDS
;
A
#
# COMPACT_ATOMS: atom_id res chain seq x y z
N MET A 1 0.47 -34.74 2.79
CA MET A 1 1.47 -34.42 1.76
C MET A 1 0.96 -34.62 0.33
N GLN A 2 0.95 -35.82 -0.29
CA GLN A 2 0.60 -35.95 -1.72
C GLN A 2 -0.81 -35.43 -2.09
N LYS A 3 -1.83 -35.74 -1.28
CA LYS A 3 -3.20 -35.20 -1.47
C LYS A 3 -3.30 -33.68 -1.29
N GLN A 4 -2.49 -33.09 -0.42
CA GLN A 4 -2.49 -31.63 -0.19
C GLN A 4 -1.81 -30.90 -1.34
N VAL A 5 -0.72 -31.46 -1.88
CA VAL A 5 -0.05 -30.92 -3.08
C VAL A 5 -0.98 -30.98 -4.29
N GLU A 6 -1.67 -32.10 -4.50
CA GLU A 6 -2.67 -32.23 -5.57
C GLU A 6 -3.82 -31.22 -5.43
N MET A 7 -4.27 -30.97 -4.19
CA MET A 7 -5.30 -29.97 -3.89
C MET A 7 -4.82 -28.54 -4.15
N LEU A 8 -3.63 -28.18 -3.67
CA LEU A 8 -3.04 -26.87 -3.90
C LEU A 8 -2.89 -26.60 -5.40
N ASN A 9 -2.35 -27.56 -6.17
CA ASN A 9 -2.22 -27.42 -7.62
C ASN A 9 -3.58 -27.15 -8.29
N LYS A 10 -4.64 -27.84 -7.87
CA LYS A 10 -5.99 -27.58 -8.37
C LYS A 10 -6.47 -26.17 -8.05
N HIS A 11 -6.14 -25.63 -6.88
CA HIS A 11 -6.51 -24.26 -6.50
C HIS A 11 -5.71 -23.23 -7.30
N ILE A 12 -4.42 -23.45 -7.51
CA ILE A 12 -3.57 -22.62 -8.37
C ILE A 12 -4.10 -22.62 -9.82
N ASP A 13 -4.46 -23.78 -10.35
CA ASP A 13 -5.05 -23.90 -11.69
C ASP A 13 -6.41 -23.19 -11.78
N PHE A 14 -7.23 -23.25 -10.71
CA PHE A 14 -8.46 -22.48 -10.63
C PHE A 14 -8.19 -20.98 -10.68
N LEU A 15 -7.23 -20.45 -9.89
CA LEU A 15 -6.90 -19.02 -9.93
C LEU A 15 -6.47 -18.58 -11.33
N LYS A 16 -5.59 -19.36 -11.99
CA LYS A 16 -5.17 -19.10 -13.38
C LYS A 16 -6.33 -19.15 -14.38
N SER A 17 -7.36 -19.94 -14.12
CA SER A 17 -8.54 -20.00 -14.98
C SER A 17 -9.37 -18.72 -14.99
N LEU A 18 -9.14 -17.84 -14.01
CA LEU A 18 -9.77 -16.51 -13.94
C LEU A 18 -9.07 -15.48 -14.83
N ASP A 19 -7.88 -15.78 -15.37
CA ASP A 19 -7.10 -14.86 -16.19
C ASP A 19 -7.60 -14.87 -17.65
N THR A 20 -8.85 -14.46 -17.84
CA THR A 20 -9.51 -14.47 -19.15
C THR A 20 -10.36 -13.21 -19.36
N GLU A 21 -10.57 -12.86 -20.63
CA GLU A 21 -11.45 -11.76 -21.04
C GLU A 21 -12.84 -11.83 -20.39
N GLU A 22 -13.39 -13.03 -20.16
CA GLU A 22 -14.69 -13.16 -19.51
C GLU A 22 -14.67 -12.56 -18.09
N PHE A 23 -13.63 -12.83 -17.31
CA PHE A 23 -13.51 -12.36 -15.93
C PHE A 23 -12.96 -10.93 -15.85
N TYR A 24 -12.15 -10.47 -16.80
CA TYR A 24 -11.72 -9.07 -16.86
C TYR A 24 -12.86 -8.10 -17.18
N ASN A 25 -13.93 -8.59 -17.81
CA ASN A 25 -15.14 -7.80 -18.07
C ASN A 25 -16.21 -7.92 -16.96
N LYS A 26 -15.94 -8.66 -15.88
CA LYS A 26 -16.83 -8.75 -14.72
C LYS A 26 -16.47 -7.67 -13.70
N ASP A 27 -17.48 -7.32 -12.91
CA ASP A 27 -17.32 -6.50 -11.71
C ASP A 27 -16.41 -7.19 -10.68
N GLU A 28 -15.59 -6.40 -9.99
CA GLU A 28 -14.60 -6.89 -9.02
C GLU A 28 -15.25 -7.72 -7.91
N ASP A 29 -16.36 -7.25 -7.33
CA ASP A 29 -17.05 -7.96 -6.24
C ASP A 29 -17.56 -9.33 -6.70
N ALA A 30 -17.97 -9.42 -7.98
CA ALA A 30 -18.41 -10.67 -8.57
C ALA A 30 -17.25 -11.68 -8.71
N VAL A 31 -16.07 -11.23 -9.16
CA VAL A 31 -14.90 -12.11 -9.28
C VAL A 31 -14.35 -12.50 -7.91
N CYS A 32 -14.24 -11.55 -6.99
CA CYS A 32 -13.85 -11.78 -5.59
C CYS A 32 -14.81 -12.76 -4.89
N SER A 33 -16.12 -12.61 -5.10
CA SER A 33 -17.11 -13.56 -4.57
C SER A 33 -17.00 -14.94 -5.18
N TYR A 34 -16.68 -15.03 -6.47
CA TYR A 34 -16.50 -16.30 -7.17
C TYR A 34 -15.26 -17.07 -6.70
N ALA A 35 -14.15 -16.36 -6.42
CA ALA A 35 -12.90 -16.97 -5.96
C ALA A 35 -12.82 -17.18 -4.45
N ARG A 36 -13.73 -16.59 -3.67
CA ARG A 36 -13.69 -16.52 -2.20
C ARG A 36 -13.36 -17.85 -1.52
N ASP A 37 -14.11 -18.90 -1.84
CA ASP A 37 -13.95 -20.20 -1.18
C ASP A 37 -12.58 -20.80 -1.49
N THR A 38 -12.14 -20.76 -2.75
CA THR A 38 -10.80 -21.24 -3.15
C THR A 38 -9.69 -20.45 -2.44
N VAL A 39 -9.79 -19.12 -2.39
CA VAL A 39 -8.82 -18.27 -1.69
C VAL A 39 -8.76 -18.62 -0.21
N GLN A 40 -9.90 -18.77 0.45
CA GLN A 40 -9.96 -19.18 1.86
C GLN A 40 -9.34 -20.55 2.10
N GLU A 41 -9.58 -21.52 1.22
CA GLU A 41 -8.95 -22.83 1.32
C GLU A 41 -7.43 -22.77 1.15
N ILE A 42 -6.90 -21.92 0.25
CA ILE A 42 -5.45 -21.69 0.14
C ILE A 42 -4.91 -21.03 1.42
N VAL A 43 -5.59 -20.02 1.96
CA VAL A 43 -5.18 -19.35 3.21
C VAL A 43 -5.09 -20.34 4.37
N LEU A 44 -6.00 -21.32 4.45
CA LEU A 44 -5.96 -22.38 5.46
C LEU A 44 -4.77 -23.34 5.32
N LEU A 45 -4.12 -23.39 4.15
CA LEU A 45 -2.84 -24.10 3.99
C LEU A 45 -1.66 -23.30 4.58
N GLY A 46 -1.84 -22.02 4.85
CA GLY A 46 -0.81 -21.15 5.40
C GLY A 46 0.39 -20.99 4.47
N THR A 47 1.59 -21.00 5.06
CA THR A 47 2.86 -20.77 4.35
C THR A 47 3.23 -21.86 3.35
N ASP A 48 2.58 -23.03 3.41
CA ASP A 48 2.85 -24.15 2.49
C ASP A 48 2.48 -23.79 1.03
N ALA A 49 1.60 -22.81 0.82
CA ALA A 49 1.20 -22.36 -0.50
C ALA A 49 2.14 -21.30 -1.11
N THR A 50 3.01 -20.69 -0.31
CA THR A 50 3.73 -19.47 -0.69
C THR A 50 4.59 -19.65 -1.93
N SER A 51 5.33 -20.76 -2.02
CA SER A 51 6.21 -21.02 -3.17
C SER A 51 5.46 -21.11 -4.50
N GLU A 52 4.26 -21.70 -4.51
CA GLU A 52 3.47 -21.84 -5.74
C GLU A 52 2.79 -20.52 -6.12
N LEU A 53 2.32 -19.76 -5.13
CA LEU A 53 1.69 -18.46 -5.33
C LEU A 53 2.66 -17.40 -5.85
N ILE A 54 3.94 -17.46 -5.46
CA ILE A 54 4.98 -16.56 -6.01
C ILE A 54 5.06 -16.67 -7.54
N GLY A 55 4.79 -17.86 -8.10
CA GLY A 55 4.76 -18.09 -9.54
C GLY A 55 3.62 -17.36 -10.27
N LEU A 56 2.63 -16.81 -9.55
CA LEU A 56 1.50 -16.06 -10.10
C LEU A 56 1.78 -14.56 -10.21
N LEU A 57 2.86 -14.04 -9.61
CA LEU A 57 3.18 -12.60 -9.63
C LEU A 57 3.70 -12.13 -11.01
N GLN A 58 2.77 -11.81 -11.90
CA GLN A 58 3.05 -11.27 -13.24
C GLN A 58 3.34 -9.76 -13.20
N THR A 59 3.73 -9.16 -14.33
CA THR A 59 3.90 -7.69 -14.42
C THR A 59 2.59 -6.98 -14.72
N GLU A 60 1.78 -7.58 -15.58
CA GLU A 60 0.46 -7.09 -15.97
C GLU A 60 -0.60 -7.60 -14.98
N PHE A 61 -1.72 -6.87 -14.91
CA PHE A 61 -2.86 -7.27 -14.10
C PHE A 61 -3.36 -8.66 -14.52
N THR A 62 -3.53 -9.54 -13.53
CA THR A 62 -4.20 -10.82 -13.66
C THR A 62 -4.96 -11.10 -12.36
N TRP A 63 -6.12 -11.74 -12.45
CA TRP A 63 -6.89 -12.12 -11.27
C TRP A 63 -6.10 -13.09 -10.39
N SER A 64 -5.34 -14.00 -10.99
CA SER A 64 -4.49 -14.93 -10.25
C SER A 64 -3.37 -14.23 -9.46
N CYS A 65 -2.78 -13.16 -9.99
CA CYS A 65 -1.81 -12.32 -9.28
C CYS A 65 -2.47 -11.61 -8.10
N PHE A 66 -3.60 -10.94 -8.33
CA PHE A 66 -4.36 -10.25 -7.27
C PHE A 66 -4.69 -11.21 -6.12
N PHE A 67 -5.25 -12.38 -6.41
CA PHE A 67 -5.58 -13.35 -5.36
C PHE A 67 -4.34 -13.94 -4.67
N ALA A 68 -3.20 -14.07 -5.37
CA ALA A 68 -1.95 -14.47 -4.72
C ALA A 68 -1.49 -13.44 -3.68
N LEU A 69 -1.55 -12.15 -4.02
CA LEU A 69 -1.25 -11.04 -3.11
C LEU A 69 -2.22 -11.01 -1.91
N THR A 70 -3.51 -11.24 -2.15
CA THR A 70 -4.52 -11.37 -1.09
C THR A 70 -4.21 -12.53 -0.14
N VAL A 71 -3.77 -13.68 -0.65
CA VAL A 71 -3.35 -14.80 0.20
C VAL A 71 -2.12 -14.41 1.02
N PHE A 72 -1.10 -13.75 0.44
CA PHE A 72 0.07 -13.30 1.19
C PHE A 72 -0.30 -12.32 2.30
N ARG A 73 -1.21 -11.38 2.03
CA ARG A 73 -1.74 -10.43 3.01
C ARG A 73 -2.45 -11.14 4.18
N GLN A 74 -3.31 -12.11 3.90
CA GLN A 74 -4.07 -12.83 4.93
C GLN A 74 -3.19 -13.79 5.74
N THR A 75 -2.23 -14.44 5.10
CA THR A 75 -1.30 -15.37 5.77
C THR A 75 -0.18 -14.66 6.52
N LYS A 76 0.13 -13.41 6.15
CA LYS A 76 1.22 -12.59 6.70
C LYS A 76 2.56 -13.33 6.66
N ASP A 77 2.77 -14.15 5.63
CA ASP A 77 3.98 -14.97 5.50
C ASP A 77 5.18 -14.08 5.12
N PRO A 78 6.19 -13.93 6.00
CA PRO A 78 7.34 -13.10 5.71
C PRO A 78 8.19 -13.63 4.54
N SER A 79 8.07 -14.91 4.18
CA SER A 79 8.80 -15.49 3.06
C SER A 79 8.35 -14.94 1.69
N ALA A 80 7.17 -14.32 1.64
CA ALA A 80 6.66 -13.65 0.43
C ALA A 80 7.28 -12.26 0.20
N VAL A 81 7.86 -11.61 1.22
CA VAL A 81 8.36 -10.22 1.15
C VAL A 81 9.27 -9.97 -0.06
N PRO A 82 10.30 -10.79 -0.35
CA PRO A 82 11.17 -10.53 -1.50
C PRO A 82 10.44 -10.56 -2.84
N ALA A 83 9.44 -11.43 -2.97
CA ALA A 83 8.65 -11.57 -4.20
C ALA A 83 7.68 -10.41 -4.38
N ILE A 84 7.05 -9.92 -3.31
CA ILE A 84 6.15 -8.77 -3.34
C ILE A 84 6.94 -7.48 -3.66
N LEU A 85 8.12 -7.30 -3.08
CA LEU A 85 9.01 -6.17 -3.42
C LEU A 85 9.44 -6.22 -4.89
N ALA A 86 9.84 -7.40 -5.39
CA ALA A 86 10.20 -7.57 -6.78
C ALA A 86 9.01 -7.31 -7.74
N PHE A 87 7.79 -7.63 -7.31
CA PHE A 87 6.57 -7.30 -8.05
C PHE A 87 6.37 -5.78 -8.15
N LEU A 88 6.40 -5.05 -7.02
CA LEU A 88 6.22 -3.60 -6.99
C LEU A 88 7.31 -2.79 -7.70
N ARG A 89 8.49 -3.37 -7.95
CA ARG A 89 9.57 -2.73 -8.72
C ARG A 89 9.39 -2.82 -10.23
N LYS A 90 8.46 -3.65 -10.72
CA LYS A 90 8.16 -3.71 -12.14
C LYS A 90 7.33 -2.48 -12.50
N GLU A 91 7.72 -1.77 -13.56
CA GLU A 91 6.91 -0.66 -14.08
C GLU A 91 5.59 -1.23 -14.61
N SER A 92 4.50 -0.98 -13.88
CA SER A 92 3.14 -1.39 -14.23
C SER A 92 2.16 -0.30 -13.81
N ASP A 93 1.22 0.02 -14.69
CA ASP A 93 0.16 1.00 -14.44
C ASP A 93 -1.03 0.40 -13.67
N ASP A 94 -0.95 -0.87 -13.26
CA ASP A 94 -2.02 -1.56 -12.55
C ASP A 94 -2.10 -1.14 -11.08
N SER A 95 -3.03 -0.24 -10.77
CA SER A 95 -3.21 0.24 -9.39
C SER A 95 -3.73 -0.83 -8.44
N MET A 96 -4.60 -1.74 -8.90
CA MET A 96 -5.30 -2.66 -8.00
C MET A 96 -4.37 -3.73 -7.42
N ALA A 97 -3.56 -4.39 -8.25
CA ALA A 97 -2.59 -5.36 -7.73
C ALA A 97 -1.45 -4.68 -6.96
N ASN A 98 -1.04 -3.47 -7.35
CA ASN A 98 -0.02 -2.72 -6.62
C ASN A 98 -0.50 -2.28 -5.22
N GLU A 99 -1.77 -1.86 -5.09
CA GLU A 99 -2.40 -1.56 -3.80
C GLU A 99 -2.46 -2.80 -2.91
N GLU A 100 -2.91 -3.93 -3.45
CA GLU A 100 -2.98 -5.17 -2.65
C GLU A 100 -1.59 -5.66 -2.23
N ALA A 101 -0.57 -5.52 -3.08
CA ALA A 101 0.82 -5.78 -2.73
C ALA A 101 1.35 -4.84 -1.64
N MET A 102 1.04 -3.54 -1.72
CA MET A 102 1.36 -2.58 -0.66
C MET A 102 0.71 -2.96 0.66
N PHE A 103 -0.59 -3.30 0.66
CA PHE A 103 -1.29 -3.72 1.87
C PHE A 103 -0.77 -5.05 2.42
N ALA A 104 -0.38 -5.99 1.56
CA ALA A 104 0.25 -7.23 1.98
C ALA A 104 1.53 -6.97 2.79
N LEU A 105 2.40 -6.07 2.32
CA LEU A 105 3.62 -5.69 3.04
C LEU A 105 3.31 -5.01 4.38
N GLN A 106 2.30 -4.14 4.42
CA GLN A 106 1.85 -3.50 5.67
C GLN A 106 1.35 -4.53 6.69
N ASP A 107 0.54 -5.50 6.23
CA ASP A 107 -0.05 -6.52 7.08
C ASP A 107 0.97 -7.58 7.54
N ILE A 108 2.00 -7.86 6.74
CA ILE A 108 3.17 -8.65 7.16
C ILE A 108 3.91 -7.93 8.30
N GLY A 109 4.07 -6.61 8.23
CA GLY A 109 4.59 -5.78 9.32
C GLY A 109 6.10 -5.85 9.49
N ASP A 110 6.58 -6.08 10.72
CA ASP A 110 8.00 -6.00 11.10
C ASP A 110 8.98 -6.70 10.12
N PRO A 111 8.70 -7.91 9.60
CA PRO A 111 9.60 -8.57 8.65
C PRO A 111 9.79 -7.83 7.31
N ALA A 112 8.86 -6.94 6.94
CA ALA A 112 8.95 -6.16 5.72
C ALA A 112 9.76 -4.87 5.88
N ILE A 113 9.97 -4.38 7.11
CA ILE A 113 10.52 -3.03 7.38
C ILE A 113 11.94 -2.87 6.84
N GLU A 114 12.87 -3.74 7.22
CA GLU A 114 14.28 -3.62 6.80
C GLU A 114 14.41 -3.76 5.28
N PRO A 115 13.81 -4.78 4.62
CA PRO A 115 13.79 -4.86 3.16
C PRO A 115 13.18 -3.63 2.46
N LEU A 116 12.12 -3.05 3.02
CA LEU A 116 11.49 -1.83 2.48
C LEU A 116 12.43 -0.62 2.58
N ILE A 117 13.08 -0.43 3.72
CA ILE A 117 14.05 0.66 3.92
C ILE A 117 15.19 0.53 2.90
N GLU A 118 15.77 -0.67 2.75
CA GLU A 118 16.86 -0.90 1.79
C GLU A 118 16.46 -0.55 0.35
N ASN A 119 15.26 -0.96 -0.08
CA ASN A 119 14.77 -0.64 -1.43
C ASN A 119 14.48 0.85 -1.61
N LEU A 120 13.91 1.52 -0.60
CA LEU A 120 13.63 2.95 -0.66
C LEU A 120 14.91 3.79 -0.66
N GLU A 121 15.93 3.40 0.10
CA GLU A 121 17.25 4.05 0.04
C GLU A 121 17.88 3.93 -1.34
N GLU A 122 17.83 2.73 -1.95
CA GLU A 122 18.28 2.49 -3.33
C GLU A 122 17.53 3.39 -4.33
N ASP A 123 16.20 3.45 -4.23
CA ASP A 123 15.38 4.27 -5.12
C ASP A 123 15.68 5.76 -4.95
N PHE A 124 15.80 6.25 -3.71
CA PHE A 124 16.05 7.66 -3.43
C PHE A 124 17.46 8.10 -3.88
N ASP A 125 18.45 7.23 -3.79
CA ASP A 125 19.79 7.49 -4.35
C ASP A 125 19.77 7.56 -5.88
N ASN A 126 18.86 6.82 -6.52
CA ASN A 126 18.64 6.84 -7.96
C ASN A 126 17.58 7.87 -8.40
N LYS A 127 17.04 8.69 -7.50
CA LYS A 127 15.96 9.66 -7.75
C LYS A 127 14.70 9.04 -8.36
N LYS A 128 14.36 7.84 -7.90
CA LYS A 128 13.12 7.15 -8.21
C LYS A 128 12.17 7.29 -7.04
N TYR A 129 10.88 7.35 -7.36
CA TYR A 129 9.83 7.40 -6.36
C TYR A 129 8.77 6.35 -6.70
N ASN A 130 8.65 5.36 -5.81
CA ASN A 130 7.65 4.32 -5.90
C ASN A 130 6.63 4.56 -4.78
N THR A 131 5.47 5.11 -5.14
CA THR A 131 4.42 5.48 -4.17
C THR A 131 3.95 4.27 -3.35
N TYR A 132 3.90 3.07 -3.93
CA TYR A 132 3.50 1.85 -3.23
C TYR A 132 4.55 1.37 -2.22
N LEU A 133 5.85 1.46 -2.53
CA LEU A 133 6.89 1.14 -1.55
C LEU A 133 6.92 2.17 -0.41
N VAL A 134 6.75 3.46 -0.74
CA VAL A 134 6.65 4.53 0.27
C VAL A 134 5.43 4.32 1.16
N GLY A 135 4.27 4.07 0.56
CA GLY A 135 3.02 3.78 1.26
C GLY A 135 3.12 2.51 2.11
N ALA A 136 3.78 1.46 1.62
CA ALA A 136 4.01 0.22 2.36
C ALA A 136 4.81 0.48 3.63
N LEU A 137 5.98 1.14 3.54
CA LEU A 137 6.80 1.42 4.72
C LEU A 137 6.09 2.36 5.69
N THR A 138 5.60 3.50 5.19
CA THR A 138 5.03 4.55 6.05
C THR A 138 3.69 4.16 6.68
N GLY A 139 3.00 3.17 6.10
CA GLY A 139 1.79 2.56 6.66
C GLY A 139 2.06 1.54 7.78
N ILE A 140 3.29 1.03 7.93
CA ILE A 140 3.64 0.16 9.06
C ILE A 140 3.88 1.04 10.30
N ILE A 141 3.07 0.84 11.34
CA ILE A 141 3.19 1.59 12.59
C ILE A 141 4.36 1.04 13.40
N GLY A 142 5.38 1.86 13.66
CA GLY A 142 6.54 1.43 14.42
C GLY A 142 7.66 2.46 14.49
N PRO A 143 8.62 2.29 15.42
CA PRO A 143 9.72 3.23 15.58
C PRO A 143 10.61 3.31 14.33
N ALA A 144 10.91 2.20 13.66
CA ALA A 144 11.79 2.21 12.49
C ALA A 144 11.18 2.92 11.26
N PRO A 145 9.92 2.63 10.85
CA PRO A 145 9.24 3.43 9.82
C PRO A 145 9.13 4.91 10.19
N TYR A 146 8.76 5.21 11.45
CA TYR A 146 8.68 6.58 11.94
C TYR A 146 10.02 7.33 11.88
N ASP A 147 11.11 6.69 12.33
CA ASP A 147 12.45 7.27 12.31
C ASP A 147 12.96 7.49 10.89
N PHE A 148 12.66 6.56 9.97
CA PHE A 148 12.92 6.75 8.54
C PHE A 148 12.17 7.98 8.02
N MET A 149 10.87 8.11 8.35
CA MET A 149 10.07 9.27 7.98
C MET A 149 10.67 10.58 8.49
N VAL A 150 10.96 10.67 9.78
CA VAL A 150 11.59 11.84 10.39
C VAL A 150 12.92 12.19 9.71
N THR A 151 13.72 11.18 9.37
CA THR A 151 15.05 11.36 8.74
C THR A 151 14.92 11.97 7.35
N ILE A 152 14.07 11.41 6.50
CA ILE A 152 13.84 11.91 5.15
C ILE A 152 13.23 13.31 5.17
N THR A 153 12.25 13.57 6.04
CA THR A 153 11.65 14.92 6.17
C THR A 153 12.68 15.96 6.61
N LYS A 154 13.59 15.62 7.54
CA LYS A 154 14.69 16.52 7.94
C LYS A 154 15.68 16.77 6.80
N ASP A 155 16.02 15.76 6.01
CA ASP A 155 16.90 15.94 4.86
C ASP A 155 16.22 16.78 3.77
N PHE A 156 14.92 16.58 3.53
CA PHE A 156 14.12 17.42 2.63
C PHE A 156 14.15 18.89 3.04
N ILE A 157 13.89 19.20 4.31
CA ILE A 157 13.95 20.59 4.83
C ILE A 157 15.35 21.18 4.63
N SER A 158 16.39 20.38 4.89
CA SER A 158 17.78 20.84 4.83
C SER A 158 18.29 20.99 3.38
N LYS A 159 17.80 20.15 2.47
CA LYS A 159 18.30 20.01 1.10
C LYS A 159 17.15 19.81 0.08
N PRO A 160 16.19 20.76 -0.02
CA PRO A 160 15.01 20.57 -0.88
C PRO A 160 15.37 20.39 -2.37
N TRP A 161 16.51 20.91 -2.80
CA TRP A 161 17.01 20.71 -4.17
C TRP A 161 17.36 19.25 -4.51
N ARG A 162 17.64 18.38 -3.52
CA ARG A 162 17.90 16.95 -3.74
C ARG A 162 16.64 16.22 -4.24
N TYR A 163 15.47 16.69 -3.81
CA TYR A 163 14.16 16.05 -4.00
C TYR A 163 13.34 16.63 -5.16
N LYS A 164 13.75 17.79 -5.67
CA LYS A 164 13.04 18.53 -6.70
C LYS A 164 12.79 17.68 -7.95
N GLY A 165 11.51 17.53 -8.30
CA GLY A 165 11.06 16.98 -9.58
C GLY A 165 10.92 15.45 -9.63
N TRP A 166 11.10 14.76 -8.51
CA TRP A 166 10.92 13.30 -8.45
C TRP A 166 10.31 12.80 -7.14
N PHE A 167 10.36 13.57 -6.05
CA PHE A 167 9.85 13.16 -4.74
C PHE A 167 8.56 13.90 -4.38
N HIS A 168 7.64 13.17 -3.76
CA HIS A 168 6.33 13.66 -3.31
C HIS A 168 6.31 13.70 -1.77
N ILE A 169 6.38 14.90 -1.20
CA ILE A 169 6.45 15.11 0.26
C ILE A 169 5.07 14.94 0.93
N GLU A 170 4.00 15.16 0.19
CA GLU A 170 2.61 15.01 0.59
C GLU A 170 2.28 13.55 0.95
N ASP A 171 2.53 12.61 0.03
CA ASP A 171 2.41 11.15 0.25
C ASP A 171 3.18 10.68 1.49
N PHE A 172 4.34 11.30 1.69
CA PHE A 172 5.26 10.97 2.77
C PHE A 172 4.80 11.53 4.12
N THR A 173 4.23 12.73 4.14
CA THR A 173 3.84 13.42 5.36
C THR A 173 2.45 13.02 5.85
N TYR A 174 1.54 12.68 4.95
CA TYR A 174 0.19 12.20 5.28
C TYR A 174 0.20 11.04 6.29
N ASN A 175 1.09 10.07 6.10
CA ASN A 175 1.15 8.89 6.97
C ASN A 175 1.70 9.17 8.37
N PHE A 176 2.19 10.39 8.70
CA PHE A 176 2.51 10.73 10.09
C PHE A 176 1.28 10.66 11.00
N VAL A 177 0.08 10.92 10.47
CA VAL A 177 -1.19 10.76 11.20
C VAL A 177 -1.35 9.32 11.67
N LYS A 178 -1.07 8.34 10.80
CA LYS A 178 -1.16 6.91 11.12
C LYS A 178 -0.16 6.44 12.18
N GLN A 179 0.95 7.16 12.35
CA GLN A 179 1.95 6.85 13.38
C GLN A 179 1.50 7.30 14.78
N GLU A 180 0.37 8.01 14.90
CA GLU A 180 -0.22 8.50 16.16
C GLU A 180 0.77 9.31 17.03
N ARG A 181 1.67 10.01 16.37
CA ARG A 181 2.82 10.69 16.99
C ARG A 181 2.78 12.19 16.74
N THR A 182 2.34 12.93 17.75
CA THR A 182 2.15 14.39 17.66
C THR A 182 3.44 15.19 17.80
N ASP A 183 4.54 14.56 18.22
CA ASP A 183 5.88 15.16 18.31
C ASP A 183 6.45 15.57 16.95
N THR A 184 5.88 15.08 15.84
CA THR A 184 6.23 15.49 14.48
C THR A 184 5.63 16.85 14.05
N ILE A 185 4.62 17.38 14.76
CA ILE A 185 3.97 18.66 14.38
C ILE A 185 4.97 19.81 14.16
N PRO A 186 5.96 20.05 15.04
CA PRO A 186 6.97 21.09 14.82
C PRO A 186 7.88 20.84 13.60
N LEU A 187 8.07 19.57 13.21
CA LEU A 187 8.82 19.20 12.02
C LEU A 187 8.00 19.50 10.76
N LEU A 188 6.72 19.12 10.73
CA LEU A 188 5.80 19.43 9.63
C LEU A 188 5.63 20.94 9.43
N ALA A 189 5.57 21.71 10.51
CA ALA A 189 5.55 23.17 10.44
C ALA A 189 6.81 23.74 9.76
N GLN A 190 7.98 23.13 9.94
CA GLN A 190 9.21 23.53 9.23
C GLN A 190 9.16 23.16 7.74
N VAL A 191 8.48 22.07 7.36
CA VAL A 191 8.25 21.74 5.95
C VAL A 191 7.49 22.89 5.27
N LEU A 192 6.44 23.44 5.90
CA LEU A 192 5.65 24.55 5.36
C LEU A 192 6.46 25.84 5.08
N GLU A 193 7.58 26.04 5.77
CA GLU A 193 8.50 27.16 5.55
C GLU A 193 9.49 26.92 4.39
N THR A 194 9.52 25.69 3.85
CA THR A 194 10.40 25.31 2.75
C THR A 194 9.95 25.98 1.45
N LYS A 195 10.89 26.64 0.76
CA LYS A 195 10.63 27.28 -0.53
C LYS A 195 10.43 26.23 -1.62
N GLY A 196 9.44 26.46 -2.48
CA GLY A 196 9.21 25.63 -3.66
C GLY A 196 8.09 24.59 -3.51
N LEU A 197 7.45 24.52 -2.34
CA LEU A 197 6.20 23.77 -2.19
C LEU A 197 5.11 24.37 -3.09
N THR A 198 4.41 23.49 -3.77
CA THR A 198 3.15 23.76 -4.47
C THR A 198 2.04 24.07 -3.48
N SER A 199 0.96 24.69 -3.97
CA SER A 199 -0.23 24.95 -3.14
C SER A 199 -0.90 23.64 -2.67
N ALA A 200 -0.81 22.58 -3.47
CA ALA A 200 -1.35 21.27 -3.12
C ALA A 200 -0.55 20.65 -1.97
N GLU A 201 0.78 20.52 -2.10
CA GLU A 201 1.66 20.02 -1.03
C GLU A 201 1.45 20.78 0.28
N ARG A 202 1.37 22.12 0.21
CA ARG A 202 1.12 22.96 1.37
C ARG A 202 -0.20 22.60 2.07
N ARG A 203 -1.27 22.45 1.29
CA ARG A 203 -2.60 22.10 1.83
C ARG A 203 -2.57 20.73 2.51
N GLU A 204 -2.01 19.71 1.85
CA GLU A 204 -1.94 18.35 2.42
C GLU A 204 -1.13 18.32 3.72
N ILE A 205 -0.04 19.07 3.82
CA ILE A 205 0.76 19.18 5.06
C ILE A 205 -0.01 19.93 6.15
N GLU A 206 -0.74 21.00 5.81
CA GLU A 206 -1.60 21.73 6.75
C GLU A 206 -2.74 20.83 7.29
N GLU A 207 -3.35 20.02 6.42
CA GLU A 207 -4.36 19.03 6.79
C GLU A 207 -3.78 17.94 7.70
N THR A 208 -2.59 17.44 7.39
CA THR A 208 -1.86 16.49 8.25
C THR A 208 -1.60 17.07 9.65
N ILE A 209 -1.16 18.33 9.74
CA ILE A 209 -0.95 19.02 11.02
C ILE A 209 -2.28 19.18 11.77
N ARG A 210 -3.37 19.50 11.07
CA ARG A 210 -4.71 19.62 11.66
C ARG A 210 -5.17 18.28 12.25
N ALA A 211 -5.05 17.20 11.48
CA ALA A 211 -5.39 15.85 11.91
C ALA A 211 -4.58 15.41 13.13
N LEU A 212 -3.28 15.73 13.20
CA LEU A 212 -2.44 15.41 14.37
C LEU A 212 -2.79 16.24 15.62
N LYS A 213 -3.35 17.45 15.46
CA LYS A 213 -3.72 18.31 16.60
C LYS A 213 -5.05 17.91 17.23
N ASP A 214 -5.98 17.42 16.41
CA ASP A 214 -7.32 17.02 16.82
C ASP A 214 -7.78 15.79 16.01
N PRO A 215 -7.27 14.58 16.35
CA PRO A 215 -7.60 13.36 15.61
C PRO A 215 -9.10 13.05 15.61
N GLU A 216 -9.76 13.16 16.77
CA GLU A 216 -11.18 12.89 16.93
C GLU A 216 -12.05 13.89 16.12
N GLY A 217 -11.71 15.18 16.17
CA GLY A 217 -12.42 16.19 15.39
C GLY A 217 -12.23 16.01 13.89
N TYR A 218 -11.03 15.60 13.45
CA TYR A 218 -10.74 15.34 12.04
C TYR A 218 -11.48 14.11 11.51
N GLU A 219 -11.53 13.01 12.27
CA GLU A 219 -12.29 11.80 11.90
C GLU A 219 -13.78 12.11 11.76
N LYS A 220 -14.35 12.84 12.71
CA LYS A 220 -15.76 13.25 12.67
C LYS A 220 -16.08 14.11 11.43
N GLU A 221 -15.19 15.02 11.05
CA GLU A 221 -15.38 15.87 9.86
C GLU A 221 -15.35 15.05 8.57
N ILE A 222 -14.50 14.02 8.50
CA ILE A 222 -14.46 13.09 7.36
C ILE A 222 -15.77 12.30 7.28
N GLU A 223 -16.25 11.77 8.40
CA GLU A 223 -17.52 11.03 8.46
C GLU A 223 -18.68 11.90 7.99
N GLU A 224 -18.81 13.11 8.54
CA GLU A 224 -19.85 14.08 8.14
C GLU A 224 -19.78 14.42 6.64
N THR A 225 -18.57 14.63 6.11
CA THR A 225 -18.38 14.91 4.68
C THR A 225 -18.77 13.71 3.80
N ALA A 226 -18.44 12.49 4.23
CA ALA A 226 -18.80 11.27 3.51
C ALA A 226 -20.31 11.03 3.51
N GLU A 227 -20.98 11.29 4.63
CA GLU A 227 -22.44 11.24 4.75
C GLU A 227 -23.10 12.25 3.79
N GLU A 228 -22.67 13.52 3.81
CA GLU A 228 -23.18 14.56 2.90
C GLU A 228 -23.02 14.21 1.41
N LEU A 229 -21.86 13.65 1.03
CA LEU A 229 -21.61 13.20 -0.35
C LEU A 229 -22.51 12.02 -0.75
N SER A 230 -22.78 11.10 0.18
CA SER A 230 -23.69 9.96 -0.04
C SER A 230 -25.15 10.41 -0.22
N GLU A 231 -25.58 11.42 0.55
CA GLU A 231 -26.92 12.01 0.41
C GLU A 231 -27.07 12.80 -0.89
N ALA A 232 -26.03 13.52 -1.30
CA ALA A 232 -26.00 14.29 -2.55
C ALA A 232 -26.00 13.40 -3.80
N THR A 233 -25.46 12.18 -3.72
CA THR A 233 -25.52 11.20 -4.83
C THR A 233 -26.89 10.52 -4.91
N GLN A 234 -27.51 10.18 -3.77
CA GLN A 234 -28.87 9.60 -3.75
C GLN A 234 -29.95 10.57 -4.24
N THR A 235 -29.77 11.87 -4.03
CA THR A 235 -30.72 12.91 -4.47
C THR A 235 -30.62 13.27 -5.96
N ASN A 236 -29.49 12.98 -6.62
CA ASN A 236 -29.30 13.22 -8.06
C ASN A 236 -29.75 12.06 -8.95
N ASP A 237 -30.01 10.87 -8.39
CA ASP A 237 -30.54 9.69 -9.08
C ASP A 237 -32.07 9.51 -8.88
N SER A 238 -32.75 10.49 -8.28
CA SER A 238 -34.21 10.53 -8.05
C SER A 238 -34.94 11.49 -8.99
#